data_AF-A0A1G3UML0-F1
#
_entry.id   AF-A0A1G3UML0-F1
#
_cell.length_a   1.000
_cell.length_b   1.000
_cell.length_c   1.000
_cell.angle_alpha   90.00
_cell.angle_beta   90.00
_cell.angle_gamma   90.00
#
_symmetry.space_group_name_H-M   'P 1'
#
loop_
_entity.id
_entity.type
_entity.pdbx_description
1 polymer ?
#
loop_
_entity_poly.entity_id
_entity_poly.type
_entity_poly.pdbx_seq_one_letter_code
_entity_poly.pdbx_strand_id
1 'polypeptide(L)'
;MKKLLAICTVLGLLSGIAPLAGGAERIKEYPIGTEKEINYMKIAAVYLKPIDMEPRGMDLPASQADIHLEADIHAAKGNPNGFGAGEWMPYLKVDYKIENLDTGASKTGTFMPMVAKDGPHYGANIKMMGAGNYKVVYTIENPSKQGFGRHTDVATGVGKWFQPFTVEYPFKFLPLK
;
A
#
# COMPACT_ATOMS: atom_id res chain seq x y z
N MET A 1 -43.12 -60.79 30.60
CA MET A 1 -42.33 -60.06 31.61
C MET A 1 -42.11 -58.64 31.12
N LYS A 2 -42.68 -57.65 31.82
CA LYS A 2 -42.56 -56.23 31.51
C LYS A 2 -41.14 -55.76 31.85
N LYS A 3 -40.45 -55.06 30.93
CA LYS A 3 -39.35 -54.15 31.29
C LYS A 3 -39.52 -52.84 30.52
N LEU A 4 -39.95 -51.84 31.29
CA LEU A 4 -39.87 -50.41 31.03
C LEU A 4 -38.42 -50.06 30.65
N LEU A 5 -38.23 -49.28 29.59
CA LEU A 5 -36.99 -48.53 29.39
C LEU A 5 -37.34 -47.04 29.43
N ALA A 6 -36.78 -46.37 30.44
CA ALA A 6 -37.01 -44.98 30.76
C ALA A 6 -36.33 -44.07 29.73
N ILE A 7 -37.07 -43.04 29.31
CA ILE A 7 -36.62 -41.94 28.48
C ILE A 7 -35.88 -40.95 29.39
N CYS A 8 -34.58 -40.75 29.17
CA CYS A 8 -33.83 -39.63 29.74
C CYS A 8 -33.64 -38.57 28.66
N THR A 9 -34.52 -37.56 28.67
CA THR A 9 -34.38 -36.35 27.85
C THR A 9 -33.41 -35.41 28.56
N VAL A 10 -32.19 -35.27 28.04
CA VAL A 10 -31.25 -34.23 28.50
C VAL A 10 -31.57 -32.95 27.73
N LEU A 11 -32.15 -31.96 28.42
CA LEU A 11 -32.22 -30.58 27.94
C LEU A 11 -30.81 -29.98 27.96
N GLY A 12 -30.17 -29.86 26.80
CA GLY A 12 -29.00 -29.01 26.61
C GLY A 12 -29.41 -27.57 26.33
N LEU A 13 -29.29 -26.68 27.32
CA LEU A 13 -29.23 -25.24 27.07
C LEU A 13 -27.91 -24.93 26.36
N LEU A 14 -27.95 -24.75 25.04
CA LEU A 14 -26.89 -24.06 24.30
C LEU A 14 -27.27 -22.58 24.22
N SER A 15 -26.70 -21.80 25.13
CA SER A 15 -26.58 -20.36 25.02
C SER A 15 -25.83 -20.04 23.73
N GLY A 16 -26.58 -19.69 22.68
CA GLY A 16 -26.03 -19.19 21.42
C GLY A 16 -25.29 -17.89 21.67
N ILE A 17 -23.96 -17.96 21.72
CA ILE A 17 -23.09 -16.80 21.58
C ILE A 17 -23.29 -16.32 20.14
N ALA A 18 -24.06 -15.25 19.97
CA ALA A 18 -24.12 -14.55 18.69
C ALA A 18 -22.71 -14.01 18.39
N PRO A 19 -22.11 -14.31 17.23
CA PRO A 19 -20.88 -13.64 16.85
C PRO A 19 -21.22 -12.17 16.62
N LEU A 20 -20.64 -11.30 17.44
CA LEU A 20 -20.56 -9.87 17.18
C LEU A 20 -19.81 -9.71 15.86
N ALA A 21 -20.57 -9.62 14.76
CA ALA A 21 -20.07 -9.19 13.47
C ALA A 21 -19.70 -7.70 13.58
N GLY A 22 -18.55 -7.42 14.19
CA GLY A 22 -17.87 -6.14 14.05
C GLY A 22 -17.44 -6.02 12.59
N GLY A 23 -18.31 -5.44 11.76
CA GLY A 23 -17.97 -5.11 10.38
C GLY A 23 -16.85 -4.09 10.38
N ALA A 24 -15.60 -4.55 10.27
CA ALA A 24 -14.49 -3.67 9.96
C ALA A 24 -14.79 -3.02 8.62
N GLU A 25 -15.02 -1.71 8.60
CA GLU A 25 -15.05 -0.95 7.35
C GLU A 25 -13.72 -1.18 6.63
N ARG A 26 -13.78 -1.89 5.49
CA ARG A 26 -12.64 -1.97 4.58
C ARG A 26 -12.62 -0.66 3.81
N ILE A 27 -11.54 0.12 3.99
CA ILE A 27 -11.34 1.30 3.17
C ILE A 27 -11.19 0.84 1.73
N LYS A 28 -11.93 1.47 0.83
CA LYS A 28 -11.88 1.16 -0.59
C LYS A 28 -10.70 1.89 -1.23
N GLU A 29 -9.79 1.13 -1.82
CA GLU A 29 -8.73 1.62 -2.68
C GLU A 29 -9.19 1.74 -4.13
N TYR A 30 -8.60 2.72 -4.83
CA TYR A 30 -8.85 3.05 -6.22
C TYR A 30 -7.54 2.91 -7.00
N PRO A 31 -7.42 1.91 -7.89
CA PRO A 31 -6.22 1.74 -8.71
C PRO A 31 -5.97 2.92 -9.64
N ILE A 32 -4.69 3.29 -9.78
CA ILE A 32 -4.19 4.32 -10.70
C ILE A 32 -3.44 3.61 -11.83
N GLY A 33 -4.08 3.48 -12.98
CA GLY A 33 -3.52 2.77 -14.12
C GLY A 33 -3.37 1.27 -13.84
N THR A 34 -2.33 0.66 -14.42
CA THR A 34 -2.03 -0.78 -14.29
C THR A 34 -0.67 -0.97 -13.63
N GLU A 35 -0.52 -2.01 -12.80
CA GLU A 35 0.76 -2.44 -12.25
C GLU A 35 1.83 -2.55 -13.35
N LYS A 36 3.06 -2.12 -13.04
CA LYS A 36 4.21 -2.19 -13.94
C LYS A 36 5.32 -3.01 -13.30
N GLU A 37 5.97 -3.85 -14.09
CA GLU A 37 7.14 -4.60 -13.67
C GLU A 37 8.42 -3.95 -14.22
N ILE A 38 9.25 -3.40 -13.33
CA ILE A 38 10.50 -2.71 -13.67
C ILE A 38 11.56 -3.12 -12.64
N ASN A 39 12.79 -3.42 -13.09
CA ASN A 39 13.90 -3.82 -12.21
C ASN A 39 13.55 -4.97 -11.25
N TYR A 40 12.80 -5.97 -11.75
CA TYR A 40 12.30 -7.09 -10.94
C TYR A 40 11.49 -6.63 -9.72
N MET A 41 10.72 -5.56 -9.88
CA MET A 41 9.75 -5.08 -8.92
C MET A 41 8.42 -4.85 -9.62
N LYS A 42 7.35 -5.29 -8.98
CA LYS A 42 5.97 -4.94 -9.30
C LYS A 42 5.62 -3.66 -8.57
N ILE A 43 5.22 -2.65 -9.33
CA ILE A 43 4.93 -1.31 -8.84
C ILE A 43 3.49 -1.00 -9.21
N ALA A 44 2.64 -0.81 -8.21
CA ALA A 44 1.29 -0.34 -8.38
C ALA A 44 1.12 1.05 -7.73
N ALA A 45 0.14 1.78 -8.20
CA ALA A 45 -0.27 3.05 -7.64
C ALA A 45 -1.75 2.96 -7.30
N VAL A 46 -2.11 3.34 -6.08
CA VAL A 46 -3.50 3.40 -5.62
C VAL A 46 -3.74 4.70 -4.89
N TYR A 47 -5.01 5.08 -4.76
CA TYR A 47 -5.41 6.10 -3.80
C TYR A 47 -6.65 5.67 -3.05
N LEU A 48 -6.85 6.27 -1.87
CA LEU A 48 -7.98 6.01 -0.99
C LEU A 48 -8.35 7.28 -0.24
N LYS A 49 -9.32 7.19 0.68
CA LYS A 49 -9.65 8.30 1.57
C LYS A 49 -8.41 8.69 2.40
N PRO A 50 -8.21 9.98 2.70
CA PRO A 50 -7.13 10.42 3.59
C PRO A 50 -7.12 9.63 4.90
N ILE A 51 -5.92 9.37 5.40
CA ILE A 51 -5.70 8.60 6.63
C ILE A 51 -5.12 9.49 7.72
N ASP A 52 -5.42 9.15 8.98
CA ASP A 52 -4.68 9.68 10.12
C ASP A 52 -3.44 8.82 10.35
N MET A 53 -2.29 9.46 10.54
CA MET A 53 -1.00 8.78 10.73
C MET A 53 -0.28 9.33 11.96
N GLU A 54 0.49 8.45 12.61
CA GLU A 54 1.45 8.82 13.64
C GLU A 54 2.89 8.45 13.21
N PRO A 55 3.90 9.22 13.65
CA PRO A 55 3.78 10.48 14.39
C PRO A 55 3.20 11.61 13.53
N ARG A 56 2.32 12.43 14.14
CA ARG A 56 1.77 13.63 13.49
C ARG A 56 2.84 14.62 13.06
N GLY A 57 2.50 15.41 12.04
CA GLY A 57 3.36 16.49 11.54
C GLY A 57 4.38 16.06 10.49
N MET A 58 4.43 14.78 10.14
CA MET A 58 5.22 14.28 9.02
C MET A 58 4.46 14.31 7.68
N ASP A 59 3.12 14.29 7.73
CA ASP A 59 2.25 14.33 6.57
C ASP A 59 1.19 15.43 6.69
N LEU A 60 0.54 15.75 5.59
CA LEU A 60 -0.65 16.60 5.58
C LEU A 60 -1.76 15.90 6.42
N PRO A 61 -2.40 16.59 7.38
CA PRO A 61 -3.49 15.98 8.15
C PRO A 61 -4.65 15.54 7.25
N ALA A 62 -5.32 14.45 7.61
CA ALA A 62 -6.44 13.90 6.84
C ALA A 62 -7.52 14.96 6.52
N SER A 63 -7.81 15.84 7.49
CA SER A 63 -8.80 16.93 7.36
C SER A 63 -8.43 18.00 6.32
N GLN A 64 -7.19 18.02 5.84
CA GLN A 64 -6.69 18.96 4.84
C GLN A 64 -6.37 18.29 3.51
N ALA A 65 -6.47 16.97 3.41
CA ALA A 65 -6.19 16.20 2.22
C ALA A 65 -7.48 15.77 1.51
N ASP A 66 -7.37 15.43 0.22
CA ASP A 66 -8.48 14.88 -0.56
C ASP A 66 -8.32 13.37 -0.77
N ILE A 67 -7.08 12.88 -0.81
CA ILE A 67 -6.74 11.45 -0.92
C ILE A 67 -5.55 11.10 -0.04
N HIS A 68 -5.42 9.82 0.31
CA HIS A 68 -4.12 9.21 0.56
C HIS A 68 -3.64 8.56 -0.74
N LEU A 69 -2.43 8.86 -1.19
CA LEU A 69 -1.83 8.34 -2.42
C LEU A 69 -0.71 7.38 -2.03
N GLU A 70 -0.70 6.19 -2.64
CA GLU A 70 0.23 5.11 -2.28
C GLU A 70 1.01 4.58 -3.49
N ALA A 71 2.18 4.03 -3.20
CA ALA A 71 2.98 3.19 -4.08
C ALA A 71 3.24 1.83 -3.42
N ASP A 72 2.65 0.79 -4.00
CA ASP A 72 2.87 -0.59 -3.59
C ASP A 72 3.99 -1.19 -4.41
N ILE A 73 5.10 -1.52 -3.75
CA ILE A 73 6.31 -1.97 -4.42
C ILE A 73 6.76 -3.30 -3.83
N HIS A 74 6.63 -4.35 -4.63
CA HIS A 74 6.97 -5.70 -4.23
C HIS A 74 7.98 -6.31 -5.20
N ALA A 75 8.88 -7.15 -4.69
CA ALA A 75 9.81 -7.89 -5.53
C ALA A 75 9.06 -8.83 -6.48
N ALA A 76 9.43 -8.78 -7.76
CA ALA A 76 9.00 -9.76 -8.75
C ALA A 76 9.84 -11.04 -8.64
N LYS A 77 9.42 -12.09 -9.34
CA LYS A 77 10.16 -13.37 -9.36
C LYS A 77 11.57 -13.15 -9.91
N GLY A 78 12.57 -13.69 -9.20
CA GLY A 78 13.96 -13.61 -9.62
C GLY A 78 14.64 -12.28 -9.32
N ASN A 79 14.11 -11.48 -8.38
CA ASN A 79 14.75 -10.25 -7.93
C ASN A 79 16.22 -10.52 -7.51
N PRO A 80 17.20 -9.83 -8.12
CA PRO A 80 18.62 -10.14 -7.90
C PRO A 80 19.18 -9.52 -6.62
N ASN A 81 18.39 -8.73 -5.89
CA ASN A 81 18.83 -7.96 -4.74
C ASN A 81 18.54 -8.65 -3.39
N GLY A 82 18.12 -9.92 -3.41
CA GLY A 82 17.94 -10.74 -2.21
C GLY A 82 16.52 -10.79 -1.67
N PHE A 83 15.55 -10.21 -2.38
CA PHE A 83 14.13 -10.22 -2.00
C PHE A 83 13.38 -11.35 -2.68
N GLY A 84 12.59 -12.09 -1.91
CA GLY A 84 11.68 -13.13 -2.38
C GLY A 84 10.52 -12.54 -3.19
N ALA A 85 9.94 -13.33 -4.10
CA ALA A 85 8.81 -12.88 -4.90
C ALA A 85 7.61 -12.53 -4.00
N GLY A 86 7.05 -11.33 -4.19
CA GLY A 86 5.94 -10.80 -3.40
C GLY A 86 6.36 -10.15 -2.08
N GLU A 87 7.64 -10.13 -1.72
CA GLU A 87 8.11 -9.37 -0.56
C GLU A 87 8.07 -7.87 -0.86
N TRP A 88 7.64 -7.07 0.12
CA TRP A 88 7.70 -5.61 0.02
C TRP A 88 9.15 -5.16 -0.12
N MET A 89 9.39 -4.13 -0.95
CA MET A 89 10.70 -3.53 -1.16
C MET A 89 10.93 -2.39 -0.16
N PRO A 90 11.70 -2.60 0.92
CA PRO A 90 11.85 -1.60 1.96
C PRO A 90 12.96 -0.60 1.63
N TYR A 91 13.06 0.48 2.43
CA TYR A 91 14.14 1.48 2.36
C TYR A 91 14.29 2.22 1.01
N LEU A 92 13.34 2.08 0.08
CA LEU A 92 13.26 2.95 -1.09
C LEU A 92 13.05 4.40 -0.66
N LYS A 93 13.60 5.33 -1.43
CA LYS A 93 13.15 6.72 -1.45
C LYS A 93 12.25 6.89 -2.67
N VAL A 94 11.00 7.29 -2.43
CA VAL A 94 10.01 7.43 -3.49
C VAL A 94 9.52 8.88 -3.51
N ASP A 95 9.93 9.63 -4.52
CA ASP A 95 9.38 10.96 -4.78
C ASP A 95 8.22 10.86 -5.76
N TYR A 96 7.25 11.74 -5.64
CA TYR A 96 6.14 11.83 -6.59
C TYR A 96 6.07 13.22 -7.24
N LYS A 97 5.60 13.24 -8.48
CA LYS A 97 5.03 14.42 -9.14
C LYS A 97 3.63 14.08 -9.62
N ILE A 98 2.63 14.81 -9.16
CA ILE A 98 1.25 14.72 -9.64
C ILE A 98 0.90 15.95 -10.46
N GLU A 99 0.37 15.76 -11.66
CA GLU A 99 0.07 16.81 -12.62
C GLU A 99 -1.38 16.68 -13.09
N ASN A 100 -2.15 17.76 -12.97
CA ASN A 100 -3.47 17.88 -13.59
C ASN A 100 -3.26 18.28 -15.05
N LEU A 101 -3.51 17.36 -15.97
CA LEU A 101 -3.28 17.54 -17.41
C LEU A 101 -4.28 18.51 -18.05
N ASP A 102 -5.44 18.74 -17.42
CA ASP A 102 -6.45 19.67 -17.93
C ASP A 102 -6.06 21.14 -17.63
N THR A 103 -5.26 21.37 -16.58
CA THR A 103 -4.91 22.73 -16.11
C THR A 103 -3.41 23.04 -16.14
N GLY A 104 -2.55 22.03 -16.25
CA GLY A 104 -1.09 22.15 -16.13
C GLY A 104 -0.59 22.34 -14.69
N ALA A 105 -1.49 22.41 -13.69
CA ALA A 105 -1.10 22.52 -12.29
C ALA A 105 -0.38 21.23 -11.83
N SER A 106 0.70 21.38 -11.06
CA SER A 106 1.44 20.23 -10.53
C SER A 106 1.86 20.40 -9.08
N LYS A 107 2.03 19.27 -8.40
CA LYS A 107 2.60 19.17 -7.06
C LYS A 107 3.67 18.09 -7.03
N THR A 108 4.67 18.29 -6.19
CA THR A 108 5.74 17.33 -5.93
C THR A 108 5.87 17.09 -4.45
N GLY A 109 6.35 15.91 -4.07
CA GLY A 109 6.69 15.59 -2.69
C GLY A 109 7.45 14.28 -2.60
N THR A 110 7.70 13.84 -1.38
CA THR A 110 8.36 12.57 -1.08
C THR A 110 7.40 11.73 -0.25
N PHE A 111 7.18 10.49 -0.64
CA PHE A 111 6.44 9.54 0.18
C PHE A 111 7.22 9.12 1.40
N MET A 112 6.49 8.77 2.45
CA MET A 112 7.02 8.13 3.63
C MET A 112 6.78 6.62 3.58
N PRO A 113 7.72 5.79 4.06
CA PRO A 113 7.40 4.40 4.37
C PRO A 113 6.43 4.37 5.55
N MET A 114 5.40 3.55 5.45
CA MET A 114 4.39 3.39 6.49
C MET A 114 3.79 1.99 6.46
N VAL A 115 2.95 1.69 7.45
CA VAL A 115 2.29 0.38 7.58
C VAL A 115 0.83 0.57 7.94
N ALA A 116 -0.04 -0.14 7.22
CA ALA A 116 -1.47 -0.24 7.48
C ALA A 116 -1.85 -1.70 7.82
N LYS A 117 -3.15 -1.98 7.93
CA LYS A 117 -3.63 -3.33 8.32
C LYS A 117 -3.37 -4.41 7.27
N ASP A 118 -3.24 -3.99 6.03
CA ASP A 118 -3.02 -4.79 4.83
C ASP A 118 -1.53 -4.94 4.48
N GLY A 119 -0.65 -4.10 5.04
CA GLY A 119 0.79 -4.27 4.93
C GLY A 119 1.57 -2.95 4.89
N PRO A 120 2.90 -3.03 4.69
CA PRO A 120 3.74 -1.86 4.48
C PRO A 120 3.64 -1.31 3.04
N HIS A 121 3.70 0.01 2.89
CA HIS A 121 3.69 0.71 1.61
C HIS A 121 4.41 2.06 1.72
N TYR A 122 4.49 2.79 0.60
CA TYR A 122 4.93 4.18 0.57
C TYR A 122 3.74 5.08 0.26
N GLY A 123 3.55 6.17 1.01
CA GLY A 123 2.40 7.04 0.77
C GLY A 123 2.55 8.47 1.26
N ALA A 124 1.55 9.28 0.92
CA ALA A 124 1.32 10.61 1.46
C ALA A 124 -0.14 11.04 1.29
N ASN A 125 -0.64 11.84 2.22
CA ASN A 125 -1.90 12.57 2.11
C ASN A 125 -1.74 13.75 1.15
N ILE A 126 -2.60 13.83 0.15
CA ILE A 126 -2.52 14.83 -0.93
C ILE A 126 -3.78 15.68 -0.98
N LYS A 127 -3.59 17.00 -0.95
CA LYS A 127 -4.61 17.96 -1.43
C LYS A 127 -4.56 18.03 -2.95
N MET A 128 -5.60 17.56 -3.62
CA MET A 128 -5.71 17.51 -5.07
C MET A 128 -5.99 18.89 -5.68
N MET A 129 -5.75 19.03 -6.98
CA MET A 129 -5.88 20.30 -7.72
C MET A 129 -7.18 20.32 -8.53
N GLY A 130 -8.29 19.94 -7.88
CA GLY A 130 -9.62 19.78 -8.52
C GLY A 130 -9.81 18.44 -9.23
N ALA A 131 -11.01 18.20 -9.74
CA ALA A 131 -11.29 17.06 -10.61
C ALA A 131 -10.59 17.22 -11.97
N GLY A 132 -10.24 16.11 -12.63
CA GLY A 132 -9.66 16.18 -13.97
C GLY A 132 -8.94 14.91 -14.41
N ASN A 133 -8.28 15.01 -15.56
CA ASN A 133 -7.31 14.04 -16.03
C ASN A 133 -5.95 14.35 -15.40
N TYR A 134 -5.31 13.32 -14.85
CA TYR A 134 -4.09 13.43 -14.10
C TYR A 134 -3.04 12.45 -14.61
N LYS A 135 -1.82 12.76 -14.22
CA LYS A 135 -0.67 11.88 -14.33
C LYS A 135 0.12 11.95 -13.05
N VAL A 136 0.49 10.79 -12.52
CA VAL A 136 1.43 10.69 -11.40
C VAL A 136 2.72 10.03 -11.89
N VAL A 137 3.86 10.58 -11.51
CA VAL A 137 5.18 10.02 -11.78
C VAL A 137 5.85 9.74 -10.44
N TYR A 138 6.25 8.49 -10.21
CA TYR A 138 7.11 8.11 -9.11
C TYR A 138 8.56 8.07 -9.56
N THR A 139 9.45 8.67 -8.78
CA THR A 139 10.91 8.57 -8.93
C THR A 139 11.41 7.70 -7.78
N ILE A 140 11.94 6.53 -8.11
CA ILE A 140 12.30 5.50 -7.14
C ILE A 140 13.83 5.40 -7.08
N GLU A 141 14.39 5.72 -5.92
CA GLU A 141 15.80 5.48 -5.62
C GLU A 141 15.96 4.22 -4.76
N ASN A 142 17.07 3.51 -4.98
CA ASN A 142 17.32 2.22 -4.36
C ASN A 142 17.57 2.30 -2.84
N PRO A 143 17.50 1.15 -2.13
CA PRO A 143 17.59 1.09 -0.67
C PRO A 143 18.84 1.72 -0.04
N SER A 144 19.97 1.80 -0.76
CA SER A 144 21.20 2.36 -0.18
C SER A 144 21.08 3.84 0.17
N LYS A 145 20.13 4.56 -0.45
CA LYS A 145 19.87 5.98 -0.14
C LYS A 145 19.35 6.21 1.27
N GLN A 146 18.70 5.20 1.84
CA GLN A 146 18.18 5.22 3.21
C GLN A 146 19.08 4.40 4.16
N GLY A 147 20.34 4.14 3.77
CA GLY A 147 21.30 3.42 4.61
C GLY A 147 21.19 1.89 4.57
N PHE A 148 20.45 1.31 3.62
CA PHE A 148 20.30 -0.13 3.51
C PHE A 148 21.50 -0.77 2.78
N GLY A 149 22.38 -1.41 3.56
CA GLY A 149 23.56 -2.12 3.05
C GLY A 149 23.19 -3.38 2.26
N ARG A 150 24.11 -3.83 1.40
CA ARG A 150 24.02 -5.13 0.73
C ARG A 150 25.30 -5.92 0.94
N HIS A 151 25.17 -7.24 1.08
CA HIS A 151 26.33 -8.13 1.07
C HIS A 151 26.95 -8.17 -0.33
N THR A 152 28.28 -8.36 -0.39
CA THR A 152 29.03 -8.31 -1.66
C THR A 152 30.08 -9.41 -1.81
N ASP A 153 30.32 -10.20 -0.75
CA ASP A 153 31.16 -11.38 -0.79
C ASP A 153 30.53 -12.50 -1.65
N VAL A 154 31.35 -13.47 -2.06
CA VAL A 154 30.92 -14.57 -2.94
C VAL A 154 29.90 -15.49 -2.28
N ALA A 155 29.99 -15.68 -0.96
CA ALA A 155 29.16 -16.66 -0.25
C ALA A 155 27.73 -16.17 -0.01
N THR A 156 27.56 -14.87 0.24
CA THR A 156 26.28 -14.30 0.69
C THR A 156 25.85 -13.04 -0.06
N GLY A 157 26.64 -12.61 -1.04
CA GLY A 157 26.40 -11.38 -1.78
C GLY A 157 25.16 -11.41 -2.66
N VAL A 158 24.59 -10.23 -2.87
CA VAL A 158 23.47 -10.00 -3.79
C VAL A 158 23.89 -9.07 -4.93
N GLY A 159 23.07 -9.01 -5.97
CA GLY A 159 23.27 -8.12 -7.11
C GLY A 159 23.43 -6.65 -6.72
N LYS A 160 24.07 -5.87 -7.59
CA LYS A 160 24.16 -4.41 -7.40
C LYS A 160 22.75 -3.81 -7.37
N TRP A 161 22.60 -2.74 -6.59
CA TRP A 161 21.38 -1.94 -6.62
C TRP A 161 21.13 -1.36 -8.03
N PHE A 162 19.86 -1.27 -8.40
CA PHE A 162 19.44 -0.60 -9.62
C PHE A 162 19.73 0.91 -9.56
N GLN A 163 19.88 1.53 -10.73
CA GLN A 163 19.94 2.99 -10.83
C GLN A 163 18.56 3.60 -10.60
N PRO A 164 18.46 4.83 -10.06
CA PRO A 164 17.19 5.53 -9.95
C PRO A 164 16.42 5.53 -11.26
N PHE A 165 15.12 5.33 -11.19
CA PHE A 165 14.25 5.28 -12.36
C PHE A 165 12.90 5.92 -12.05
N THR A 166 12.14 6.20 -13.11
CA THR A 166 10.79 6.75 -13.00
C THR A 166 9.75 5.79 -13.54
N VAL A 167 8.55 5.88 -12.98
CA VAL A 167 7.37 5.16 -13.45
C VAL A 167 6.16 6.08 -13.42
N GLU A 168 5.35 6.05 -14.48
CA GLU A 168 4.28 7.01 -14.72
C GLU A 168 2.91 6.34 -14.85
N TYR A 169 1.87 6.92 -14.27
CA TYR A 169 0.50 6.43 -14.37
C TYR A 169 -0.47 7.56 -14.73
N PRO A 170 -1.15 7.50 -15.89
CA PRO A 170 -2.28 8.36 -16.18
C PRO A 170 -3.52 7.86 -15.43
N PHE A 171 -4.35 8.78 -14.94
CA PHE A 171 -5.62 8.43 -14.29
C PHE A 171 -6.61 9.60 -14.33
N LYS A 172 -7.89 9.30 -14.10
CA LYS A 172 -8.92 10.31 -13.93
C LYS A 172 -9.29 10.42 -12.46
N PHE A 173 -9.26 11.63 -11.91
CA PHE A 173 -9.63 11.89 -10.53
C PHE A 173 -10.99 12.58 -10.46
N LEU A 174 -11.86 12.03 -9.60
CA LEU A 174 -13.08 12.66 -9.12
C LEU A 174 -13.03 12.64 -7.59
N PRO A 175 -13.38 13.75 -6.90
CA PRO A 175 -13.40 13.80 -5.44
C PRO A 175 -14.19 12.63 -4.84
N LEU A 176 -13.61 12.02 -3.81
CA LEU A 176 -14.26 10.95 -3.05
C LEU A 176 -15.47 11.50 -2.30
N LYS A 177 -16.54 10.71 -2.25
CA LYS A 177 -17.75 11.03 -1.45
C LYS A 177 -17.60 10.57 -0.01
#